data_AF-A0A3D3E6Y5-F1
#
_entry.id   AF-A0A3D3E6Y5-F1
#
_cell.length_a   1.000
_cell.length_b   1.000
_cell.length_c   1.000
_cell.angle_alpha   90.00
_cell.angle_beta   90.00
_cell.angle_gamma   90.00
#
_symmetry.space_group_name_H-M   'P 1'
#
loop_
_entity.id
_entity.type
_entity.pdbx_description
1 polymer ?
#
loop_
_entity_poly.entity_id
_entity_poly.type
_entity_poly.pdbx_seq_one_letter_code
_entity_poly.pdbx_strand_id
1 'polypeptide(L)'
;MESLMFNGLMQWAVYGVSALACYWAWDKMFFWLVQKDLKSIVRILGAVLLFTPAPLDPIQAEASLFNGEVSNYAPAFLVILFRGLLEKNASYLDAVICMLIGLIIGLVLMSLLSLFNFFRAKFKPQD
;
A
#
# COMPACT_ATOMS: atom_id res chain seq x y z
N MET A 1 -31.39 -6.87 -17.31
CA MET A 1 -30.48 -5.83 -16.78
C MET A 1 -29.24 -6.55 -16.28
N GLU A 2 -28.35 -6.90 -17.21
CA GLU A 2 -27.06 -7.50 -16.89
C GLU A 2 -26.15 -6.40 -16.39
N SER A 3 -26.20 -6.16 -15.08
CA SER A 3 -25.28 -5.25 -14.41
C SER A 3 -23.87 -5.78 -14.63
N LEU A 4 -23.03 -4.98 -15.28
CA LEU A 4 -21.57 -5.08 -15.36
C LEU A 4 -20.98 -5.51 -14.01
N MET A 5 -20.91 -6.81 -13.76
CA MET A 5 -20.07 -7.35 -12.70
C MET A 5 -18.65 -7.14 -13.19
N PHE A 6 -18.10 -5.95 -12.92
CA PHE A 6 -16.66 -5.73 -13.04
C PHE A 6 -15.99 -6.81 -12.19
N ASN A 7 -15.40 -7.80 -12.87
CA ASN A 7 -14.62 -8.87 -12.25
C ASN A 7 -13.66 -8.23 -11.23
N GLY A 8 -13.55 -8.78 -10.02
CA GLY A 8 -12.71 -8.20 -8.95
C GLY A 8 -11.27 -7.91 -9.41
N LEU A 9 -10.75 -8.73 -10.33
CA LEU A 9 -9.47 -8.50 -11.00
C LEU A 9 -9.44 -7.19 -11.80
N MET A 10 -10.51 -6.87 -12.52
CA MET A 10 -10.61 -5.64 -13.31
C MET A 10 -10.74 -4.40 -12.41
N GLN A 11 -11.43 -4.51 -11.27
CA GLN A 11 -11.48 -3.43 -10.28
C GLN A 11 -10.10 -3.16 -9.68
N TRP A 12 -9.37 -4.22 -9.32
CA TRP A 12 -8.00 -4.11 -8.83
C TRP A 12 -7.03 -3.60 -9.90
N ALA A 13 -7.23 -3.96 -11.17
CA ALA A 13 -6.42 -3.44 -12.28
C ALA A 13 -6.65 -1.93 -12.47
N VAL A 14 -7.91 -1.48 -12.53
CA VAL A 14 -8.26 -0.06 -12.64
C VAL A 14 -7.78 0.72 -11.43
N TYR A 15 -7.94 0.16 -10.23
CA TYR A 15 -7.41 0.72 -8.99
C TYR A 15 -5.89 0.82 -9.02
N GLY A 16 -5.19 -0.25 -9.43
CA GLY A 16 -3.74 -0.29 -9.50
C GLY A 16 -3.16 0.75 -10.47
N VAL A 17 -3.79 0.94 -11.64
CA VAL A 17 -3.40 1.99 -12.59
C VAL A 17 -3.65 3.38 -12.00
N SER A 18 -4.77 3.57 -11.32
CA SER A 18 -5.11 4.84 -10.66
C SER A 18 -4.16 5.15 -9.49
N ALA A 19 -3.82 4.14 -8.70
CA ALA A 19 -2.88 4.22 -7.59
C ALA A 19 -1.46 4.51 -8.09
N LEU A 20 -1.04 3.93 -9.22
CA LEU A 20 0.23 4.26 -9.88
C LEU A 20 0.27 5.72 -10.34
N ALA A 21 -0.80 6.21 -10.97
CA ALA A 21 -0.89 7.61 -11.37
C ALA A 21 -0.86 8.55 -10.14
N CYS A 22 -1.57 8.19 -9.07
CA CYS A 22 -1.57 8.94 -7.81
C CYS A 22 -0.19 8.92 -7.15
N TYR A 23 0.49 7.77 -7.14
CA TYR A 23 1.85 7.64 -6.62
C TYR A 23 2.86 8.45 -7.43
N TRP A 24 2.70 8.51 -8.75
CA TRP A 24 3.53 9.36 -9.59
C TRP A 24 3.31 10.85 -9.29
N ALA A 25 2.05 11.26 -9.14
CA ALA A 25 1.71 12.61 -8.70
C ALA A 25 2.24 12.90 -7.28
N TRP A 26 2.21 11.91 -6.39
CA TRP A 26 2.76 12.00 -5.03
C TRP A 26 4.26 12.27 -5.04
N ASP A 27 5.05 11.53 -5.84
CA ASP A 27 6.50 11.77 -5.98
C ASP A 27 6.80 13.18 -6.53
N LYS A 28 5.93 13.70 -7.40
CA LYS A 28 6.02 15.07 -7.92
C LYS A 28 5.60 16.13 -6.91
N MET A 29 4.64 15.86 -6.02
CA MET A 29 4.14 16.83 -5.05
C MET A 29 5.20 17.24 -4.01
N PHE A 30 6.12 16.33 -3.68
CA PHE A 30 7.22 16.57 -2.73
C PHE A 30 8.54 16.98 -3.40
N PHE A 31 8.48 17.63 -4.56
CA PHE A 31 9.68 18.09 -5.28
C PHE A 31 10.48 19.15 -4.50
N TRP A 32 9.84 19.93 -3.64
CA TRP A 32 10.47 20.98 -2.82
C TRP A 32 11.28 20.41 -1.63
N LEU A 33 11.14 19.12 -1.37
CA LEU A 33 11.73 18.45 -0.23
C LEU A 33 13.20 18.09 -0.54
N VAL A 34 14.12 18.96 -0.10
CA VAL A 34 15.57 18.89 -0.41
C VAL A 34 16.27 17.73 0.31
N GLN A 35 15.79 17.33 1.47
CA GLN A 35 16.38 16.22 2.24
C GLN A 35 16.03 14.86 1.62
N LYS A 36 17.07 14.15 1.18
CA LYS A 36 16.97 12.82 0.54
C LYS A 36 16.23 11.80 1.41
N ASP A 37 16.50 11.79 2.72
CA ASP A 37 15.94 10.81 3.65
C ASP A 37 14.46 11.07 3.92
N LEU A 38 14.07 12.34 4.11
CA LEU A 38 12.67 12.71 4.32
C LEU A 38 11.84 12.49 3.04
N LYS A 39 12.39 12.79 1.86
CA LYS A 39 11.75 12.46 0.57
C LYS A 39 11.50 10.95 0.42
N SER A 40 12.46 10.14 0.84
CA SER A 40 12.37 8.69 0.86
C SER A 40 11.24 8.19 1.77
N ILE A 41 11.16 8.71 3.01
CA ILE A 41 10.11 8.34 3.97
C ILE A 41 8.72 8.70 3.42
N VAL A 42 8.55 9.92 2.90
CA VAL A 42 7.26 10.37 2.33
C VAL A 42 6.85 9.52 1.13
N ARG A 43 7.82 9.06 0.34
CA ARG A 43 7.59 8.16 -0.79
C ARG A 43 7.15 6.76 -0.33
N ILE A 44 7.72 6.22 0.73
CA ILE A 44 7.25 4.96 1.32
C ILE A 44 5.84 5.15 1.87
N LEU A 45 5.59 6.25 2.56
CA LEU A 45 4.28 6.54 3.15
C LEU A 45 3.18 6.59 2.08
N GLY A 46 3.43 7.25 0.94
CA GLY A 46 2.52 7.26 -0.19
C GLY A 46 2.31 5.87 -0.82
N ALA A 47 3.37 5.07 -0.95
CA ALA A 47 3.24 3.71 -1.46
C ALA A 47 2.39 2.82 -0.53
N VAL A 48 2.67 2.87 0.78
CA VAL A 48 1.94 2.09 1.78
C VAL A 48 0.49 2.54 1.86
N LEU A 49 0.22 3.84 1.84
CA LEU A 49 -1.13 4.38 1.86
C LEU A 49 -1.95 3.86 0.66
N LEU A 50 -1.38 3.91 -0.55
CA LEU A 50 -2.09 3.58 -1.78
C LEU A 50 -2.16 2.08 -2.09
N PHE A 51 -1.16 1.30 -1.69
CA PHE A 51 -1.04 -0.10 -2.12
C PHE A 51 -1.28 -1.12 -1.02
N THR A 52 -1.56 -0.73 0.23
CA THR A 52 -1.88 -1.71 1.27
C THR A 52 -3.34 -2.15 1.15
N PRO A 53 -3.62 -3.43 0.82
CA PRO A 53 -4.96 -3.98 0.93
C PRO A 53 -5.31 -4.23 2.41
N ALA A 54 -6.55 -3.92 2.78
CA ALA A 54 -7.14 -4.30 4.06
C ALA A 54 -8.48 -5.01 3.81
N PRO A 55 -8.84 -6.01 4.63
CA PRO A 55 -10.09 -6.73 4.47
C PRO A 55 -11.29 -5.88 4.87
N LEU A 56 -12.35 -5.91 4.03
CA LEU A 56 -13.64 -5.28 4.34
C LEU A 56 -14.44 -6.06 5.39
N ASP A 57 -14.11 -7.33 5.62
CA ASP A 57 -14.60 -8.11 6.74
C ASP A 57 -13.49 -9.08 7.19
N PRO A 58 -12.90 -8.93 8.39
CA PRO A 58 -11.77 -9.75 8.83
C PRO A 58 -12.16 -11.23 8.97
N ILE A 59 -13.40 -11.52 9.39
CA ILE A 59 -13.88 -12.89 9.61
C ILE A 59 -14.01 -13.61 8.26
N GLN A 60 -14.51 -12.92 7.25
CA GLN A 60 -14.63 -13.48 5.91
C GLN A 60 -13.27 -13.57 5.21
N ALA A 61 -12.35 -12.64 5.47
CA ALA A 61 -11.03 -12.63 4.85
C ALA A 61 -10.17 -13.84 5.26
N GLU A 62 -10.24 -14.27 6.51
CA GLU A 62 -9.57 -15.49 6.97
C GLU A 62 -10.13 -16.73 6.26
N ALA A 63 -11.46 -16.85 6.17
CA ALA A 63 -12.12 -17.97 5.49
C ALA A 63 -11.86 -18.00 3.96
N SER A 64 -11.80 -16.84 3.31
CA SER A 64 -11.53 -16.72 1.87
C SER A 64 -10.08 -17.03 1.51
N LEU A 65 -9.10 -16.75 2.40
CA LEU A 65 -7.70 -17.12 2.20
C LEU A 65 -7.52 -18.65 2.07
N PHE A 66 -8.30 -19.43 2.83
CA PHE A 66 -8.28 -20.90 2.76
C PHE A 66 -9.08 -21.48 1.59
N ASN A 67 -10.11 -20.78 1.11
CA ASN A 67 -11.00 -21.25 0.05
C ASN A 67 -10.67 -20.71 -1.35
N GLY A 68 -9.65 -19.85 -1.49
CA GLY A 68 -9.23 -19.30 -2.79
C GLY A 68 -10.25 -18.34 -3.42
N GLU A 69 -11.27 -17.91 -2.66
CA GLU A 69 -12.22 -16.89 -3.10
C GLU A 69 -11.58 -15.51 -2.96
N VAL A 70 -11.77 -14.65 -3.96
CA VAL A 70 -11.27 -13.28 -3.92
C VAL A 70 -12.05 -12.52 -2.85
N SER A 71 -11.49 -12.43 -1.64
CA SER A 71 -12.08 -11.69 -0.54
C SER A 71 -12.30 -10.23 -0.95
N ASN A 72 -13.36 -9.63 -0.43
CA ASN A 72 -13.63 -8.21 -0.58
C ASN A 72 -12.51 -7.42 0.13
N TYR A 73 -11.45 -7.10 -0.60
CA TYR A 73 -10.37 -6.23 -0.12
C TYR A 73 -10.56 -4.81 -0.64
N ALA A 74 -10.29 -3.85 0.22
CA ALA A 74 -10.23 -2.44 -0.15
C ALA A 74 -8.90 -1.83 0.32
N PRO A 75 -8.45 -0.72 -0.26
CA PRO A 75 -7.28 0.01 0.23
C PRO A 75 -7.43 0.38 1.71
N ALA A 76 -6.40 0.12 2.51
CA ALA A 76 -6.43 0.31 3.96
C ALA A 76 -6.84 1.72 4.38
N PHE A 77 -6.39 2.75 3.66
CA PHE A 77 -6.76 4.13 3.95
C PHE A 77 -8.26 4.40 3.76
N LEU A 78 -8.91 3.76 2.77
CA LEU A 78 -10.35 3.86 2.58
C LEU A 78 -11.08 3.13 3.70
N VAL A 79 -10.63 1.92 4.07
CA VAL A 79 -11.25 1.17 5.18
C VAL A 79 -11.18 1.97 6.48
N ILE A 80 -10.03 2.61 6.77
CA ILE A 80 -9.86 3.47 7.95
C ILE A 80 -10.78 4.70 7.86
N LEU A 81 -10.83 5.38 6.71
CA LEU A 81 -11.66 6.58 6.53
C LEU A 81 -13.15 6.24 6.71
N PHE A 82 -13.63 5.21 6.02
CA PHE A 82 -15.06 4.86 6.02
C PHE A 82 -15.48 4.26 7.36
N ARG A 83 -14.72 3.32 7.93
CA ARG A 83 -15.06 2.74 9.24
C ARG A 83 -14.86 3.72 10.38
N GLY A 84 -13.78 4.50 10.35
CA GLY A 84 -13.46 5.45 11.41
C GLY A 84 -14.36 6.68 11.44
N LEU A 85 -14.90 7.10 10.29
CA LEU A 85 -15.69 8.33 10.17
C LEU A 85 -17.21 8.08 10.10
N LEU A 86 -17.65 6.99 9.48
CA LEU A 86 -19.09 6.71 9.27
C LEU A 86 -19.67 5.65 10.21
N GLU A 87 -18.86 4.73 10.75
CA GLU A 87 -19.36 3.64 11.60
C GLU A 87 -19.00 3.86 13.07
N LYS A 88 -20.02 3.94 13.94
CA LYS A 88 -19.82 4.32 15.34
C LYS A 88 -19.20 3.21 16.21
N ASN A 89 -19.10 1.96 15.73
CA ASN A 89 -18.64 0.80 16.51
C ASN A 89 -17.84 -0.25 15.68
N ALA A 90 -17.33 0.12 14.51
CA ALA A 90 -16.58 -0.82 13.68
C ALA A 90 -15.10 -0.83 14.07
N SER A 91 -14.52 -2.04 14.21
CA SER A 91 -13.08 -2.17 14.43
C SER A 91 -12.32 -1.82 13.15
N TYR A 92 -11.65 -0.66 13.16
CA TYR A 92 -10.76 -0.21 12.09
C TYR A 92 -9.28 -0.53 12.39
N LEU A 93 -8.99 -1.06 13.59
CA LEU A 93 -7.63 -1.39 14.02
C LEU A 93 -6.95 -2.42 13.12
N ASP A 94 -7.72 -3.35 12.55
CA ASP A 94 -7.19 -4.35 11.63
C ASP A 94 -6.58 -3.70 10.36
N ALA A 95 -7.29 -2.73 9.76
CA ALA A 95 -6.77 -1.98 8.62
C ALA A 95 -5.53 -1.13 8.99
N VAL A 96 -5.48 -0.59 10.21
CA VAL A 96 -4.30 0.12 10.73
C VAL A 96 -3.11 -0.83 10.89
N ILE A 97 -3.34 -2.05 11.39
CA ILE A 97 -2.31 -3.09 11.53
C ILE A 97 -1.79 -3.50 10.15
N CYS A 98 -2.66 -3.72 9.15
CA CYS A 98 -2.24 -3.98 7.77
C CYS A 98 -1.34 -2.86 7.23
N MET A 99 -1.73 -1.59 7.46
CA MET A 99 -0.93 -0.43 7.05
C MET A 99 0.42 -0.38 7.75
N LEU A 100 0.47 -0.70 9.05
CA LEU A 100 1.71 -0.75 9.83
C LEU A 100 2.64 -1.86 9.35
N ILE A 101 2.10 -3.05 9.05
CA ILE A 101 2.85 -4.17 8.47
C ILE A 101 3.42 -3.77 7.10
N GLY A 102 2.59 -3.16 6.24
CA GLY A 102 3.03 -2.64 4.95
C GLY A 102 4.17 -1.62 5.08
N LEU A 103 4.10 -0.76 6.09
CA LEU A 103 5.14 0.22 6.39
C LEU A 103 6.44 -0.43 6.86
N ILE A 104 6.36 -1.43 7.74
CA ILE A 104 7.53 -2.20 8.20
C ILE A 104 8.20 -2.90 7.01
N ILE A 105 7.42 -3.56 6.15
CA ILE A 105 7.94 -4.22 4.94
C ILE A 105 8.62 -3.19 4.02
N GLY A 106 8.00 -2.03 3.81
CA GLY A 106 8.56 -0.95 3.00
C GLY A 106 9.90 -0.44 3.53
N LEU A 107 10.02 -0.26 4.85
CA LEU A 107 11.26 0.15 5.51
C LEU A 107 12.34 -0.93 5.42
N VAL A 108 11.99 -2.20 5.64
CA VAL A 108 12.92 -3.33 5.53
C VAL A 108 13.46 -3.43 4.11
N LEU A 109 12.60 -3.34 3.10
CA LEU A 109 12.99 -3.39 1.69
C LEU A 109 13.94 -2.25 1.33
N MET A 110 13.68 -1.03 1.84
CA MET A 110 14.52 0.13 1.58
C MET A 110 15.88 0.03 2.30
N SER A 111 15.90 -0.49 3.53
CA SER A 111 17.13 -0.82 4.24
C SER A 111 17.97 -1.84 3.47
N LEU A 112 17.33 -2.88 2.92
CA LEU A 112 17.99 -3.91 2.13
C LEU A 112 18.53 -3.37 0.80
N LEU A 113 17.77 -2.49 0.12
CA LEU A 113 18.23 -1.76 -1.08
C LEU A 113 19.41 -0.82 -0.78
N SER A 114 19.38 -0.13 0.36
CA SER A 114 20.48 0.72 0.81
C SER A 114 21.75 -0.10 1.05
N LEU A 115 21.61 -1.23 1.74
CA LEU A 115 22.70 -2.17 1.98
C LEU A 115 23.26 -2.75 0.67
N PHE A 116 22.39 -3.13 -0.27
CA PHE A 116 22.81 -3.61 -1.58
C PHE A 116 23.56 -2.54 -2.38
N ASN A 117 23.09 -1.29 -2.36
CA ASN A 117 23.77 -0.17 -2.99
C ASN A 117 25.14 0.11 -2.35
N PHE A 118 25.26 -0.04 -1.02
CA PHE A 118 26.53 0.08 -0.31
C PHE A 118 27.53 -1.00 -0.75
N PHE A 119 27.10 -2.27 -0.82
CA PHE A 119 27.94 -3.35 -1.34
C PHE A 119 28.35 -3.08 -2.79
N ARG A 120 27.41 -2.69 -3.65
CA ARG A 120 27.69 -2.36 -5.05
C ARG A 120 28.71 -1.22 -5.19
N ALA A 121 28.61 -0.18 -4.35
CA ALA A 121 29.57 0.93 -4.35
C ALA A 121 30.95 0.48 -3.87
N LYS A 122 31.02 -0.39 -2.85
CA LYS A 122 32.28 -0.93 -2.33
C LYS A 122 33.01 -1.85 -3.32
N PHE A 123 32.26 -2.57 -4.17
CA PHE A 123 32.82 -3.47 -5.19
C PHE A 123 32.95 -2.83 -6.57
N LYS A 124 32.63 -1.54 -6.72
CA LYS A 124 32.91 -0.81 -7.96
C LYS A 124 34.40 -0.43 -7.96
N PRO A 125 35.21 -0.87 -8.95
CA PRO A 125 36.58 -0.40 -9.07
C PRO A 125 36.58 1.11 -9.28
N GLN A 126 37.44 1.82 -8.56
CA GLN A 126 37.84 3.18 -8.92
C GLN A 126 38.75 3.06 -10.15
N ASP A 127 38.20 3.29 -11.33
CA ASP A 127 38.98 3.73 -12.50
C ASP A 127 39.09 5.26 -12.47
#